data_AF-A0A6B2ULP9-F1
#
_entry.id   AF-A0A6B2ULP9-F1
#
_cell.length_a   1.000
_cell.length_b   1.000
_cell.length_c   1.000
_cell.angle_alpha   90.00
_cell.angle_beta   90.00
_cell.angle_gamma   90.00
#
_symmetry.space_group_name_H-M   'P 1'
#
loop_
_entity.id
_entity.type
_entity.pdbx_description
1 polymer ?
#
loop_
_entity_poly.entity_id
_entity_poly.type
_entity_poly.pdbx_seq_one_letter_code
_entity_poly.pdbx_strand_id
1 'polypeptide(L)' 'MTPREREIADMAADGMTNEEIGARTRLAPRTVGTVLYRVLPRLGVTTRGALRPALDRLDAAATPARTGR' A
#
# COMPACT_ATOMS: atom_id res chain seq x y z
N MET A 1 -0.60 5.66 8.59
CA MET A 1 -1.19 4.38 8.15
C MET A 1 -0.79 3.31 9.15
N THR A 2 -1.64 2.32 9.40
CA THR A 2 -1.26 1.16 10.22
C THR A 2 -0.35 0.21 9.42
N PRO A 3 0.46 -0.63 10.09
CA PRO A 3 1.29 -1.62 9.39
C PRO A 3 0.48 -2.53 8.45
N ARG A 4 -0.75 -2.88 8.86
CA ARG A 4 -1.67 -3.70 8.07
C ARG A 4 -2.22 -2.99 6.84
N GLU A 5 -2.50 -1.69 6.95
CA GLU A 5 -2.91 -0.87 5.80
C GLU A 5 -1.80 -0.77 4.76
N ARG A 6 -0.55 -0.67 5.20
CA ARG A 6 0.64 -0.68 4.32
C ARG A 6 0.78 -2.03 3.63
N GLU A 7 0.69 -3.14 4.37
CA GLU A 7 0.80 -4.50 3.81
C GLU A 7 -0.22 -4.73 2.68
N ILE A 8 -1.48 -4.30 2.89
CA ILE A 8 -2.54 -4.35 1.87
C ILE A 8 -2.21 -3.47 0.67
N ALA A 9 -1.65 -2.27 0.90
CA ALA A 9 -1.26 -1.36 -0.17
C ALA A 9 -0.10 -1.90 -1.00
N ASP A 10 0.90 -2.53 -0.38
CA ASP A 10 2.03 -3.18 -1.07
C ASP A 10 1.55 -4.32 -1.97
N MET A 11 0.73 -5.24 -1.43
CA MET A 11 0.15 -6.32 -2.24
C MET A 11 -0.72 -5.77 -3.39
N ALA A 12 -1.43 -4.67 -3.15
CA ALA A 12 -2.20 -4.02 -4.20
C ALA A 12 -1.31 -3.38 -5.27
N ALA A 13 -0.18 -2.79 -4.87
CA ALA A 13 0.83 -2.23 -5.76
C ALA A 13 1.54 -3.30 -6.60
N ASP A 14 1.70 -4.52 -6.07
CA ASP A 14 2.19 -5.69 -6.81
C ASP A 14 1.16 -6.28 -7.80
N GLY A 15 -0.05 -5.71 -7.86
CA GLY A 15 -1.07 -6.12 -8.83
C GLY A 15 -2.09 -7.16 -8.32
N MET A 16 -2.04 -7.55 -7.04
CA MET A 16 -2.95 -8.57 -6.49
C MET A 16 -4.40 -8.09 -6.33
N THR A 17 -5.37 -8.80 -6.88
CA THR A 17 -6.79 -8.45 -6.75
C THR A 17 -7.24 -8.37 -5.28
N ASN A 18 -8.35 -7.67 -5.00
CA ASN A 18 -8.89 -7.57 -3.64
C ASN A 18 -9.23 -8.96 -3.05
N GLU A 19 -9.53 -9.94 -3.91
CA GLU A 19 -9.80 -11.32 -3.52
C GLU A 19 -8.53 -12.04 -3.06
N GLU A 20 -7.44 -11.95 -3.83
CA GLU A 20 -6.14 -12.53 -3.48
C GLU A 20 -5.56 -11.91 -2.21
N ILE A 21 -5.67 -10.58 -2.09
CA ILE A 21 -5.25 -9.86 -0.88
C ILE A 21 -6.10 -10.29 0.32
N GLY A 22 -7.41 -10.42 0.14
CA GLY A 22 -8.32 -10.87 1.19
C GLY A 22 -7.96 -12.27 1.68
N ALA A 23 -7.68 -13.19 0.75
CA ALA A 23 -7.24 -14.54 1.07
C ALA A 23 -5.93 -14.57 1.88
N ARG A 24 -4.94 -13.74 1.51
CA ARG A 24 -3.65 -13.65 2.22
C ARG A 24 -3.76 -12.99 3.60
N THR A 25 -4.54 -11.92 3.71
CA THR A 25 -4.65 -11.11 4.93
C THR A 25 -5.74 -11.57 5.89
N ARG A 26 -6.45 -12.68 5.55
CA ARG A 26 -7.64 -13.18 6.24
C ARG A 26 -8.72 -12.10 6.36
N LEU A 27 -8.95 -11.36 5.28
CA LEU A 27 -9.95 -10.30 5.16
C LEU A 27 -10.95 -10.59 4.05
N ALA A 28 -12.14 -10.03 4.20
CA ALA A 28 -13.07 -9.98 3.09
C ALA A 28 -12.55 -9.04 1.98
N PRO A 29 -12.77 -9.35 0.69
CA PRO A 29 -12.36 -8.50 -0.43
C PRO A 29 -12.94 -7.07 -0.35
N ARG A 30 -14.16 -6.94 0.20
CA ARG A 30 -14.81 -5.65 0.45
C ARG A 30 -14.09 -4.81 1.52
N THR A 31 -13.50 -5.45 2.52
CA THR A 31 -12.69 -4.78 3.54
C THR A 31 -11.39 -4.27 2.93
N VAL A 32 -10.75 -5.08 2.07
CA VAL A 32 -9.56 -4.65 1.31
C VAL A 32 -9.86 -3.40 0.48
N GLY A 33 -10.95 -3.41 -0.28
CA GLY A 33 -11.38 -2.24 -1.06
C GLY A 33 -11.62 -1.00 -0.19
N THR A 34 -12.23 -1.17 0.98
CA THR A 34 -12.45 -0.07 1.95
C THR A 34 -11.14 0.48 2.51
N VAL A 35 -10.18 -0.40 2.81
CA VAL A 35 -8.84 0.00 3.26
C VAL A 35 -8.13 0.78 2.16
N LEU A 36 -8.10 0.25 0.94
CA LEU A 36 -7.47 0.93 -0.20
C LEU A 36 -8.11 2.30 -0.46
N TYR A 37 -9.43 2.41 -0.40
CA TYR A 37 -10.15 3.69 -0.53
C TYR A 37 -9.71 4.74 0.51
N ARG A 38 -9.36 4.31 1.73
CA ARG A 38 -8.85 5.21 2.78
C ARG A 38 -7.35 5.50 2.65
N VAL A 39 -6.58 4.55 2.14
CA VAL A 39 -5.11 4.65 2.01
C VAL A 39 -4.71 5.47 0.80
N LEU A 40 -5.38 5.29 -0.35
CA LEU A 40 -5.13 6.03 -1.59
C LEU A 40 -5.00 7.55 -1.37
N PRO A 41 -6.01 8.27 -0.82
CA PRO A 41 -5.91 9.71 -0.61
C PRO A 41 -4.85 10.11 0.43
N ARG A 42 -4.56 9.24 1.41
CA ARG A 42 -3.48 9.49 2.39
C ARG A 42 -2.08 9.43 1.74
N LEU A 43 -1.95 8.65 0.67
CA LEU A 43 -0.75 8.56 -0.16
C LEU A 43 -0.71 9.61 -1.28
N GLY A 44 -1.74 10.46 -1.38
CA GLY A 44 -1.86 11.46 -2.45
C GLY A 44 -2.15 10.87 -3.82
N VAL A 45 -2.68 9.65 -3.88
CA VAL A 45 -3.03 8.96 -5.13
C VAL A 45 -4.50 8.60 -5.20
N THR A 46 -5.03 8.47 -6.41
CA THR A 46 -6.44 8.13 -6.65
C THR A 46 -6.60 6.80 -7.37
N THR A 47 -5.52 6.24 -7.90
CA THR A 47 -5.53 5.01 -8.68
C THR A 47 -4.61 3.96 -8.09
N ARG A 48 -5.00 2.71 -8.30
CA ARG A 48 -4.25 1.54 -7.88
C ARG A 48 -2.85 1.47 -8.52
N GLY A 49 -2.74 1.83 -9.80
CA GLY A 49 -1.44 1.86 -10.50
C GLY A 49 -0.48 2.91 -9.94
N ALA A 50 -0.99 3.95 -9.28
CA ALA A 50 -0.17 4.95 -8.62
C ALA A 50 0.26 4.55 -7.20
N LEU A 51 -0.21 3.42 -6.65
CA LEU A 51 0.22 2.94 -5.33
C LEU A 51 1.72 2.64 -5.31
N ARG A 52 2.24 1.93 -6.31
CA ARG A 52 3.65 1.55 -6.38
C ARG A 52 4.60 2.77 -6.29
N PRO A 53 4.49 3.78 -7.17
CA PRO A 53 5.36 4.95 -7.07
C PRO A 53 5.12 5.79 -5.79
N ALA A 54 3.93 5.76 -5.19
CA ALA A 54 3.66 6.47 -3.94
C ALA A 54 4.30 5.78 -2.73
N LEU A 55 4.28 4.45 -2.69
CA LEU A 55 4.94 3.64 -1.67
C LEU A 55 6.47 3.77 -1.77
N ASP A 56 7.03 3.70 -2.98
CA ASP A 56 8.46 3.91 -3.21
C ASP A 56 8.94 5.27 -2.68
N ARG A 57 8.15 6.34 -2.87
CA ARG A 57 8.46 7.68 -2.31
C ARG A 57 8.45 7.71 -0.80
N LEU A 58 7.53 6.99 -0.15
CA LEU A 58 7.48 6.90 1.29
C LEU A 58 8.68 6.14 1.86
N ASP A 59 9.10 5.07 1.19
CA ASP A 59 10.24 4.25 1.64
C ASP A 59 11.57 4.96 1.40
N ALA A 60 11.67 5.74 0.32
CA ALA A 60 12.77 6.66 0.09
C ALA A 60 12.86 7.77 1.17
N ALA A 61 11.72 8.27 1.65
CA ALA A 61 11.68 9.24 2.75
C ALA A 61 11.99 8.60 4.12
N ALA A 62 11.63 7.32 4.31
CA ALA A 62 11.87 6.57 5.55
C ALA A 62 13.31 6.05 5.68
N THR A 63 14.01 5.90 4.57
CA THR A 63 15.44 5.58 4.54
C THR A 63 16.23 6.88 4.39
N PRO A 64 16.62 7.59 5.47
CA PRO A 64 17.71 8.53 5.33
C PRO A 64 18.91 7.69 4.92
N ALA A 65 19.37 7.91 3.70
CA ALA A 65 20.65 7.40 3.24
C ALA A 65 21.64 7.53 4.41
N ARG A 66 22.23 6.41 4.82
CA ARG A 66 23.48 6.44 5.59
C ARG A 66 24.50 7.12 4.68
N THR A 67 24.52 8.44 4.72
CA THR A 67 25.69 9.24 4.36
C THR A 67 26.75 8.86 5.38
N GLY A 68 27.56 7.87 5.04
CA GLY A 68 28.47 7.22 5.96
C GLY A 68 29.68 6.68 5.24
N ARG A 69 30.51 7.63 4.77
CA ARG A 69 31.97 7.59 4.66
C ARG A 69 32.64 6.62 3.69
#